data_AF-A0A927QWH7-F1
#
_entry.id   AF-A0A927QWH7-F1
#
_cell.length_a   1.000
_cell.length_b   1.000
_cell.length_c   1.000
_cell.angle_alpha   90.00
_cell.angle_beta   90.00
_cell.angle_gamma   90.00
#
_symmetry.space_group_name_H-M   'P 1'
#
loop_
_entity.id
_entity.type
_entity.pdbx_description
1 polymer ?
#
loop_
_entity_poly.entity_id
_entity_poly.type
_entity_poly.pdbx_seq_one_letter_code
_entity_poly.pdbx_strand_id
1 'polypeptide(L)'
;MLAPLLFGLLWLGRRRTGRYTLRTVTHYRDKPIGRGKIVATIAGLIVWMTVVSLALVPLDNLVFDNFFTWIPFEGAGGSATTYIDGYSHSQLVVTMLICLPLTGFTLPLIEEYYFRGFLLPRISHLRWGAPVLYTVLFSVYHFWAPWTVLSKIIFMLPGVWLVWRKHDIRISIGMHPGSCLLMATIGTIAIILGVTP
;
A
#
# COMPACT_ATOMS: atom_id res chain seq x y z
N MET A 1 -10.09 7.18 -2.53
CA MET A 1 -10.59 5.88 -3.05
C MET A 1 -10.31 5.79 -4.55
N LEU A 2 -9.59 4.77 -5.03
CA LEU A 2 -9.20 4.62 -6.46
C LEU A 2 -10.18 3.77 -7.30
N ALA A 3 -11.34 3.40 -6.76
CA ALA A 3 -12.32 2.58 -7.48
C ALA A 3 -12.72 3.16 -8.86
N PRO A 4 -12.95 4.49 -9.02
CA PRO A 4 -13.22 5.06 -10.35
C PRO A 4 -12.09 4.82 -11.35
N LEU A 5 -10.83 4.84 -10.90
CA LEU A 5 -9.68 4.57 -11.76
C LEU A 5 -9.63 3.10 -12.17
N LEU A 6 -9.94 2.15 -11.26
CA LEU A 6 -10.05 0.74 -11.60
C LEU A 6 -11.09 0.53 -12.72
N PHE A 7 -12.28 1.14 -12.58
CA PHE A 7 -13.31 1.07 -13.63
C PHE A 7 -12.82 1.66 -14.95
N GLY A 8 -12.11 2.79 -14.91
CA GLY A 8 -11.48 3.38 -16.09
C GLY A 8 -10.48 2.45 -16.77
N LEU A 9 -9.64 1.75 -16.00
CA LEU A 9 -8.69 0.77 -16.53
C LEU A 9 -9.40 -0.45 -17.15
N LEU A 10 -10.44 -0.96 -16.48
CA LEU A 10 -11.24 -2.07 -17.00
C LEU A 10 -11.98 -1.68 -18.29
N TRP A 11 -12.53 -0.47 -18.35
CA TRP A 11 -13.16 0.09 -19.54
C TRP A 11 -12.17 0.25 -20.69
N LEU A 12 -10.96 0.73 -20.41
CA LEU A 12 -9.88 0.79 -21.40
C LEU A 12 -9.49 -0.60 -21.91
N GLY A 13 -9.45 -1.60 -21.03
CA GLY A 13 -9.24 -3.00 -21.40
C GLY A 13 -10.33 -3.53 -22.32
N ARG A 14 -11.60 -3.19 -22.02
CA ARG A 14 -12.76 -3.54 -22.85
C ARG A 14 -12.67 -2.89 -24.22
N ARG A 15 -12.30 -1.61 -24.30
CA ARG A 15 -12.10 -0.90 -25.58
C ARG A 15 -11.04 -1.55 -26.46
N ARG A 16 -10.00 -2.16 -25.87
CA ARG A 16 -8.90 -2.80 -26.60
C ARG A 16 -9.14 -4.27 -26.98
N THR A 17 -9.95 -4.99 -26.20
CA THR A 17 -10.05 -6.47 -26.30
C THR A 17 -11.48 -7.01 -26.39
N GLY A 18 -12.49 -6.14 -26.26
CA GLY A 18 -13.90 -6.53 -26.12
C GLY A 18 -14.28 -7.05 -24.72
N ARG A 19 -13.33 -7.27 -23.81
CA ARG A 19 -13.56 -7.83 -22.46
C ARG A 19 -13.03 -6.92 -21.36
N TYR A 20 -13.69 -6.88 -20.21
CA TYR A 20 -13.18 -6.19 -19.02
C TYR A 20 -11.94 -6.93 -18.50
N THR A 21 -10.76 -6.36 -18.72
CA THR A 21 -9.49 -6.96 -18.32
C THR A 21 -8.44 -5.91 -18.00
N LEU A 22 -7.63 -6.15 -16.98
CA LEU A 22 -6.45 -5.34 -16.69
C LEU A 22 -5.21 -5.85 -17.45
N ARG A 23 -5.26 -7.05 -18.04
CA ARG A 23 -4.07 -7.74 -18.59
C ARG A 23 -3.41 -6.96 -19.72
N THR A 24 -4.19 -6.31 -20.58
CA THR A 24 -3.69 -5.55 -21.74
C THR A 24 -3.44 -4.07 -21.43
N VAL A 25 -3.76 -3.63 -20.22
CA VAL A 25 -3.66 -2.25 -19.77
C VAL A 25 -2.50 -2.07 -18.79
N THR A 26 -2.18 -3.13 -18.03
CA THR A 26 -1.08 -3.17 -17.05
C THR A 26 0.16 -3.86 -17.65
N HIS A 27 1.34 -3.33 -17.36
CA HIS A 27 2.65 -3.83 -17.81
C HIS A 27 3.45 -4.40 -16.63
N TYR A 28 4.77 -4.62 -16.83
CA TYR A 28 5.67 -5.26 -15.86
C TYR A 28 5.19 -6.66 -15.47
N ARG A 29 4.83 -7.43 -16.49
CA ARG A 29 4.40 -8.84 -16.42
C ARG A 29 5.17 -9.72 -17.39
N ASP A 30 6.16 -9.13 -18.06
CA ASP A 30 6.89 -9.65 -19.21
C ASP A 30 8.18 -10.38 -18.82
N LYS A 31 8.73 -10.11 -17.63
CA LYS A 31 9.98 -10.73 -17.15
C LYS A 31 9.82 -11.35 -15.76
N PRO A 32 9.02 -12.43 -15.63
CA PRO A 32 8.75 -13.03 -14.34
C PRO A 32 10.04 -13.57 -13.70
N ILE A 33 10.36 -13.06 -12.51
CA ILE A 33 11.41 -13.62 -11.67
C ILE A 33 11.01 -15.06 -11.27
N GLY A 34 12.00 -15.95 -11.19
CA GLY A 34 11.80 -17.33 -10.73
C GLY A 34 11.23 -17.42 -9.30
N ARG A 35 10.45 -18.47 -9.03
CA ARG A 35 9.62 -18.60 -7.81
C ARG A 35 10.40 -18.39 -6.50
N GLY A 36 11.56 -19.03 -6.32
CA GLY A 36 12.35 -18.86 -5.10
C GLY A 36 12.89 -17.44 -4.93
N LYS A 37 13.41 -16.85 -6.01
CA LYS A 37 13.94 -15.47 -5.99
C LYS A 37 12.86 -14.45 -5.70
N ILE A 38 11.65 -14.61 -6.26
CA ILE A 38 10.56 -13.67 -5.99
C ILE A 38 10.03 -13.79 -4.57
N VAL A 39 9.89 -15.01 -4.03
CA VAL A 39 9.49 -15.23 -2.63
C VAL A 39 10.50 -14.57 -1.68
N ALA A 40 11.80 -14.80 -1.88
CA ALA A 40 12.84 -14.18 -1.06
C ALA A 40 12.82 -12.63 -1.18
N THR A 41 12.61 -12.11 -2.39
CA THR A 41 12.51 -10.66 -2.62
C THR A 41 11.31 -10.06 -1.89
N ILE A 42 10.14 -10.69 -2.00
CA ILE A 42 8.91 -10.24 -1.32
C ILE A 42 9.10 -10.31 0.20
N ALA A 43 9.63 -11.41 0.73
CA ALA A 43 9.87 -11.55 2.17
C ALA A 43 10.81 -10.47 2.70
N GLY A 44 11.93 -10.21 2.02
CA GLY A 44 12.85 -9.14 2.40
C GLY A 44 12.22 -7.75 2.33
N LEU A 45 11.35 -7.50 1.35
CA LEU A 45 10.62 -6.24 1.21
C LEU A 45 9.52 -6.06 2.26
N ILE A 46 8.83 -7.13 2.68
CA ILE A 46 7.87 -7.08 3.78
C ILE A 46 8.61 -6.73 5.07
N VAL A 47 9.73 -7.40 5.36
CA VAL A 47 10.57 -7.07 6.54
C VAL A 47 11.04 -5.63 6.49
N TRP A 48 11.56 -5.18 5.34
CA TRP A 48 11.94 -3.78 5.14
C TRP A 48 10.79 -2.82 5.43
N MET A 49 9.63 -3.03 4.79
CA MET A 49 8.48 -2.15 4.92
C MET A 49 8.00 -2.08 6.37
N THR A 50 7.89 -3.21 7.06
CA THR A 50 7.47 -3.27 8.47
C THR A 50 8.50 -2.61 9.39
N VAL A 51 9.78 -2.99 9.31
CA VAL A 51 10.80 -2.48 10.23
C VAL A 51 11.03 -0.98 10.03
N VAL A 52 11.13 -0.54 8.78
CA VAL A 52 11.39 0.87 8.47
C VAL A 52 10.18 1.74 8.76
N SER A 53 8.95 1.28 8.48
CA SER A 53 7.76 2.06 8.88
C SER A 53 7.66 2.24 10.39
N LEU A 54 7.92 1.18 11.18
CA LEU A 54 7.94 1.28 12.65
C LEU A 54 9.05 2.22 13.16
N ALA A 55 10.25 2.13 12.57
CA ALA A 55 11.37 3.00 12.94
C ALA A 55 11.14 4.48 12.62
N LEU A 56 10.23 4.79 11.67
CA LEU A 56 9.91 6.15 11.25
C LEU A 56 8.70 6.75 11.99
N VAL A 57 8.03 6.00 12.87
CA VAL A 57 6.93 6.53 13.70
C VAL A 57 7.33 7.79 14.49
N PRO A 58 8.52 7.89 15.11
CA PRO A 58 8.93 9.13 15.80
C PRO A 58 9.05 10.33 14.86
N LEU A 59 9.45 10.11 13.61
CA LEU A 59 9.50 11.14 12.58
C LEU A 59 8.08 11.58 12.20
N ASP A 60 7.18 10.62 11.99
CA ASP A 60 5.78 10.90 11.66
C ASP A 60 5.10 11.72 12.77
N ASN A 61 5.34 11.37 14.03
CA ASN A 61 4.84 12.11 15.19
C ASN A 61 5.44 13.52 15.27
N LEU A 62 6.76 13.66 15.08
CA LEU A 62 7.41 14.97 15.06
C LEU A 62 6.80 15.89 13.99
N VAL A 63 6.56 15.38 12.78
CA VAL A 63 5.95 16.16 11.71
C VAL A 63 4.50 16.49 12.04
N PHE A 64 3.74 15.55 12.60
CA PHE A 64 2.36 15.81 13.02
C PHE A 64 2.27 16.90 14.08
N ASP A 65 3.02 16.76 15.18
CA ASP A 65 2.98 17.63 16.35
C ASP A 65 3.39 19.09 16.02
N ASN A 66 4.26 19.28 15.02
CA ASN A 66 4.74 20.61 14.65
C ASN A 66 3.88 21.29 13.55
N PHE A 67 3.23 20.52 12.68
CA PHE A 67 2.63 21.08 11.45
C PHE A 67 1.17 20.72 11.20
N PHE A 68 0.64 19.66 11.82
CA PHE A 68 -0.65 19.07 11.45
C PHE A 68 -1.61 18.82 12.62
N THR A 69 -1.32 19.37 13.81
CA THR A 69 -2.21 19.30 15.00
C THR A 69 -3.59 19.92 14.80
N TRP A 70 -3.76 20.75 13.77
CA TRP A 70 -5.05 21.34 13.39
C TRP A 70 -5.93 20.40 12.56
N ILE A 71 -5.42 19.25 12.10
CA ILE A 71 -6.20 18.24 11.38
C ILE A 71 -6.88 17.32 12.40
N PRO A 72 -8.22 17.24 12.44
CA PRO A 72 -8.93 16.33 13.32
C PRO A 72 -8.76 14.90 12.79
N PHE A 73 -7.78 14.17 13.33
CA PHE A 73 -7.51 12.80 12.95
C PHE A 73 -7.56 11.88 14.17
N GLU A 74 -8.58 11.02 14.22
CA GLU A 74 -8.66 9.95 15.22
C GLU A 74 -7.52 8.96 14.98
N GLY A 75 -6.57 8.89 15.94
CA GLY A 75 -5.35 8.09 15.84
C GLY A 75 -4.06 8.88 15.54
N ALA A 76 -4.11 10.22 15.49
CA ALA A 76 -2.90 11.04 15.41
C ALA A 76 -2.48 11.46 16.83
N GLY A 77 -1.43 10.80 17.33
CA GLY A 77 -0.92 10.98 18.69
C GLY A 77 -1.72 10.20 19.75
N GLY A 78 -1.02 9.45 20.59
CA GLY A 78 -1.60 8.72 21.74
C GLY A 78 -1.30 7.22 21.73
N SER A 79 -1.84 6.46 20.77
CA SER A 79 -1.56 5.03 20.55
C SER A 79 -2.11 4.59 19.18
N ALA A 80 -1.55 3.53 18.61
CA ALA A 80 -2.05 2.90 17.38
C ALA A 80 -3.42 2.24 17.56
N THR A 81 -3.97 2.16 18.78
CA THR A 81 -5.24 1.48 19.07
C THR A 81 -6.32 2.39 19.61
N THR A 82 -6.04 3.63 20.03
CA THR A 82 -7.02 4.51 20.72
C THR A 82 -8.32 4.73 19.94
N TYR A 83 -8.29 4.64 18.61
CA TYR A 83 -9.48 4.76 17.76
C TYR A 83 -10.49 3.60 17.94
N ILE A 84 -10.13 2.52 18.63
CA ILE A 84 -11.04 1.39 18.92
C ILE A 84 -11.70 1.50 20.29
N ASP A 85 -11.29 2.47 21.11
CA ASP A 85 -11.83 2.66 22.45
C ASP A 85 -13.32 3.04 22.40
N GLY A 86 -14.11 2.45 23.29
CA GLY A 86 -15.55 2.73 23.40
C GLY A 86 -16.47 1.89 22.50
N TYR A 87 -15.92 1.04 21.63
CA TYR A 87 -16.69 0.08 20.84
C TYR A 87 -16.80 -1.29 21.53
N SER A 88 -17.92 -2.00 21.35
CA SER A 88 -18.04 -3.37 21.86
C SER A 88 -17.14 -4.33 21.10
N HIS A 89 -16.66 -5.38 21.78
CA HIS A 89 -15.79 -6.40 21.19
C HIS A 89 -16.37 -7.02 19.91
N SER A 90 -17.68 -7.32 19.90
CA SER A 90 -18.35 -7.90 18.73
C SER A 90 -18.39 -6.93 17.54
N GLN A 91 -18.61 -5.64 17.77
CA GLN A 91 -18.56 -4.61 16.73
C GLN A 91 -17.15 -4.48 16.14
N LEU A 92 -16.11 -4.54 16.97
CA LEU A 92 -14.72 -4.51 16.52
C LEU A 92 -14.38 -5.72 15.66
N VAL A 93 -14.72 -6.93 16.12
CA VAL A 93 -14.46 -8.18 15.37
C VAL A 93 -15.18 -8.15 14.01
N VAL A 94 -16.48 -7.82 13.98
CA VAL A 94 -17.25 -7.76 12.73
C VAL A 94 -16.67 -6.73 11.76
N THR A 95 -16.35 -5.53 12.26
CA THR A 95 -15.75 -4.46 11.45
C THR A 95 -14.41 -4.92 10.86
N MET A 96 -13.55 -5.52 11.67
CA MET A 96 -12.24 -6.00 11.21
C MET A 96 -12.36 -7.10 10.17
N LEU A 97 -13.28 -8.05 10.34
CA LEU A 97 -13.53 -9.11 9.35
C LEU A 97 -14.04 -8.57 8.00
N ILE A 98 -14.86 -7.51 8.02
CA ILE A 98 -15.32 -6.83 6.81
C ILE A 98 -14.17 -6.03 6.17
N CYS A 99 -13.39 -5.31 6.98
CA CYS A 99 -12.30 -4.48 6.51
C CYS A 99 -11.12 -5.29 5.98
N LEU A 100 -10.83 -6.47 6.54
CA LEU A 100 -9.69 -7.32 6.18
C LEU A 100 -9.54 -7.55 4.65
N PRO A 101 -10.54 -8.05 3.91
CA PRO A 101 -10.40 -8.23 2.46
C PRO A 101 -10.35 -6.89 1.70
N LEU A 102 -10.95 -5.82 2.24
CA LEU A 102 -11.06 -4.52 1.59
C LEU A 102 -9.79 -3.69 1.77
N THR A 103 -9.50 -3.28 3.00
CA THR A 103 -8.35 -2.44 3.36
C THR A 103 -7.07 -3.24 3.44
N GLY A 104 -7.13 -4.49 3.90
CA GLY A 104 -5.97 -5.37 4.00
C GLY A 104 -5.45 -5.82 2.64
N PHE A 105 -6.27 -5.92 1.59
CA PHE A 105 -5.80 -6.46 0.31
C PHE A 105 -6.34 -5.75 -0.93
N THR A 106 -7.66 -5.59 -1.07
CA THR A 106 -8.27 -5.14 -2.33
C THR A 106 -7.89 -3.71 -2.70
N LEU A 107 -7.97 -2.78 -1.75
CA LEU A 107 -7.60 -1.38 -1.98
C LEU A 107 -6.12 -1.21 -2.35
N PRO A 108 -5.15 -1.74 -1.58
CA PRO A 108 -3.74 -1.65 -1.98
C PRO A 108 -3.48 -2.39 -3.30
N LEU A 109 -4.19 -3.48 -3.61
CA LEU A 109 -4.03 -4.16 -4.90
C LEU A 109 -4.46 -3.28 -6.09
N ILE A 110 -5.53 -2.49 -5.94
CA ILE A 110 -5.94 -1.52 -6.96
C ILE A 110 -4.86 -0.45 -7.16
N GLU A 111 -4.25 0.01 -6.07
CA GLU A 111 -3.13 0.94 -6.11
C GLU A 111 -1.94 0.36 -6.86
N GLU A 112 -1.61 -0.91 -6.65
CA GLU A 112 -0.56 -1.61 -7.39
C GLU A 112 -0.85 -1.64 -8.90
N TYR A 113 -2.07 -1.98 -9.31
CA TYR A 113 -2.41 -2.03 -10.73
C TYR A 113 -2.42 -0.66 -11.39
N TYR A 114 -2.98 0.35 -10.75
CA TYR A 114 -3.04 1.69 -11.31
C TYR A 114 -1.66 2.31 -11.34
N PHE A 115 -0.98 2.35 -10.20
CA PHE A 115 0.26 3.07 -10.13
C PHE A 115 1.39 2.23 -10.78
N ARG A 116 1.65 0.98 -10.35
CA ARG A 116 2.84 0.23 -10.81
C ARG A 116 2.60 -0.46 -12.15
N GLY A 117 1.39 -0.96 -12.34
CA GLY A 117 0.99 -1.63 -13.57
C GLY A 117 0.70 -0.68 -14.72
N PHE A 118 0.11 0.49 -14.47
CA PHE A 118 -0.33 1.40 -15.52
C PHE A 118 0.51 2.68 -15.60
N LEU A 119 0.70 3.42 -14.51
CA LEU A 119 1.36 4.73 -14.57
C LEU A 119 2.89 4.64 -14.73
N LEU A 120 3.58 3.85 -13.89
CA LEU A 120 5.05 3.75 -13.86
C LEU A 120 5.68 3.37 -15.22
N PRO A 121 5.14 2.41 -16.00
CA PRO A 121 5.63 2.11 -17.34
C PRO A 121 5.57 3.29 -18.31
N ARG A 122 4.57 4.17 -18.17
CA ARG A 122 4.34 5.32 -19.08
C ARG A 122 5.33 6.46 -18.83
N ILE A 123 5.84 6.57 -17.61
CA ILE A 123 6.88 7.54 -17.24
C ILE A 123 8.28 6.94 -17.22
N SER A 124 8.45 5.70 -17.69
CA SER A 124 9.74 4.98 -17.67
C SER A 124 10.84 5.67 -18.48
N HIS A 125 10.49 6.57 -19.40
CA HIS A 125 11.43 7.43 -20.13
C HIS A 125 12.24 8.36 -19.21
N LEU A 126 11.78 8.62 -17.98
CA LEU A 126 12.52 9.36 -16.94
C LEU A 126 13.63 8.53 -16.27
N ARG A 127 13.86 7.28 -16.70
CA ARG A 127 14.88 6.36 -16.19
C ARG A 127 14.79 6.22 -14.67
N TRP A 128 15.87 6.47 -13.93
CA TRP A 128 15.90 6.38 -12.46
C TRP A 128 14.98 7.42 -11.79
N GLY A 129 14.65 8.51 -12.47
CA GLY A 129 13.67 9.49 -11.99
C GLY A 129 12.25 8.94 -11.97
N ALA A 130 11.93 7.93 -12.78
CA ALA A 130 10.60 7.32 -12.84
C ALA A 130 10.16 6.73 -11.50
N PRO A 131 10.90 5.78 -10.86
CA PRO A 131 10.50 5.24 -9.56
C PRO A 131 10.49 6.29 -8.44
N VAL A 132 11.37 7.31 -8.51
CA VAL A 132 11.41 8.39 -7.50
C VAL A 132 10.18 9.29 -7.59
N LEU A 133 9.95 9.93 -8.74
CA LEU A 133 8.80 10.82 -8.97
C LEU A 133 7.49 10.09 -8.63
N TYR A 134 7.41 8.86 -9.08
CA TYR A 134 6.28 8.02 -8.82
C TYR A 134 6.03 7.76 -7.33
N THR A 135 7.09 7.46 -6.57
CA THR A 135 6.97 7.17 -5.14
C THR A 135 6.52 8.42 -4.39
N VAL A 136 6.96 9.60 -4.82
CA VAL A 136 6.44 10.89 -4.33
C VAL A 136 4.95 11.04 -4.62
N LEU A 137 4.51 10.83 -5.86
CA LEU A 137 3.09 10.93 -6.22
C LEU A 137 2.22 9.93 -5.44
N PHE A 138 2.70 8.69 -5.28
CA PHE A 138 2.06 7.68 -4.44
C PHE A 138 1.98 8.13 -2.97
N SER A 139 3.01 8.79 -2.44
CA SER A 139 3.00 9.22 -1.05
C SER A 139 2.07 10.41 -0.84
N VAL A 140 2.06 11.37 -1.76
CA VAL A 140 1.29 12.62 -1.65
C VAL A 140 -0.22 12.43 -1.84
N TYR A 141 -0.68 11.45 -2.63
CA TYR A 141 -2.15 11.27 -2.77
C TYR A 141 -2.83 10.81 -1.47
N HIS A 142 -2.06 10.39 -0.46
CA HIS A 142 -2.54 10.09 0.89
C HIS A 142 -2.79 11.38 1.69
N PHE A 143 -3.60 12.28 1.14
CA PHE A 143 -3.95 13.57 1.73
C PHE A 143 -4.58 13.48 3.13
N TRP A 144 -5.07 12.29 3.52
CA TRP A 144 -5.63 12.03 4.84
C TRP A 144 -4.58 11.87 5.95
N ALA A 145 -3.30 11.64 5.60
CA ALA A 145 -2.19 11.56 6.56
C ALA A 145 -0.91 12.20 5.99
N PRO A 146 -0.91 13.52 5.73
CA PRO A 146 0.19 14.23 5.06
C PRO A 146 1.51 14.18 5.83
N TRP A 147 1.48 14.06 7.16
CA TRP A 147 2.69 13.94 8.00
C TRP A 147 3.52 12.68 7.71
N THR A 148 2.89 11.63 7.16
CA THR A 148 3.58 10.35 6.84
C THR A 148 4.19 10.30 5.44
N VAL A 149 4.12 11.39 4.65
CA VAL A 149 4.57 11.40 3.26
C VAL A 149 6.05 11.01 3.14
N LEU A 150 6.90 11.58 4.00
CA LEU A 150 8.34 11.28 3.98
C LEU A 150 8.60 9.80 4.30
N SER A 151 7.92 9.26 5.29
CA SER A 151 8.04 7.86 5.67
C SER A 151 7.59 6.92 4.57
N LYS A 152 6.43 7.20 3.95
CA LYS A 152 5.93 6.47 2.77
C LYS A 152 6.95 6.46 1.63
N ILE A 153 7.63 7.57 1.38
CA ILE A 153 8.67 7.60 0.35
C ILE A 153 9.79 6.62 0.69
N ILE A 154 10.31 6.66 1.91
CA ILE A 154 11.45 5.84 2.34
C ILE A 154 11.11 4.36 2.28
N PHE A 155 9.99 3.92 2.87
CA PHE A 155 9.69 2.49 2.95
C PHE A 155 9.17 1.91 1.63
N MET A 156 8.51 2.70 0.77
CA MET A 156 7.99 2.22 -0.52
C MET A 156 9.02 2.18 -1.64
N LEU A 157 9.99 3.10 -1.64
CA LEU A 157 10.90 3.30 -2.77
C LEU A 157 11.64 2.02 -3.19
N PRO A 158 12.16 1.16 -2.29
CA PRO A 158 12.86 -0.06 -2.71
C PRO A 158 11.98 -1.03 -3.50
N GLY A 159 10.72 -1.21 -3.08
CA GLY A 159 9.77 -2.06 -3.81
C GLY A 159 9.42 -1.50 -5.18
N VAL A 160 9.16 -0.18 -5.27
CA VAL A 160 8.89 0.50 -6.55
C VAL A 160 10.09 0.39 -7.49
N TRP A 161 11.29 0.65 -6.99
CA TRP A 161 12.52 0.57 -7.76
C TRP A 161 12.79 -0.85 -8.27
N LEU A 162 12.55 -1.88 -7.44
CA LEU A 162 12.69 -3.27 -7.86
C LEU A 162 11.70 -3.66 -8.94
N VAL A 163 10.43 -3.23 -8.86
CA VAL A 163 9.46 -3.45 -9.94
C VAL A 163 9.91 -2.80 -11.24
N TRP A 164 10.33 -1.53 -11.18
CA TRP A 164 10.85 -0.82 -12.36
C TRP A 164 12.06 -1.53 -12.95
N ARG A 165 13.00 -1.97 -12.12
CA ARG A 165 14.24 -2.62 -12.58
C ARG A 165 14.02 -4.03 -13.12
N LYS A 166 13.10 -4.78 -12.53
CA LYS A 166 12.86 -6.20 -12.84
C LYS A 166 11.70 -6.43 -13.79
N HIS A 167 10.88 -5.42 -14.06
CA HIS A 167 9.67 -5.52 -14.87
C HIS A 167 8.73 -6.63 -14.38
N ASP A 168 8.56 -6.72 -13.05
CA ASP A 168 7.73 -7.74 -12.41
C ASP A 168 6.90 -7.16 -11.26
N ILE A 169 5.65 -6.81 -11.55
CA ILE A 169 4.68 -6.22 -10.63
C ILE A 169 4.34 -7.12 -9.44
N ARG A 170 4.59 -8.43 -9.55
CA ARG A 170 4.35 -9.37 -8.44
C ARG A 170 5.19 -9.02 -7.21
N ILE A 171 6.37 -8.39 -7.41
CA ILE A 171 7.22 -7.93 -6.31
C ILE A 171 6.46 -6.93 -5.43
N SER A 172 5.87 -5.89 -6.01
CA SER A 172 5.19 -4.87 -5.24
C SER A 172 3.80 -5.31 -4.77
N ILE A 173 3.09 -6.17 -5.51
CA ILE A 173 1.87 -6.82 -5.03
C ILE A 173 2.14 -7.68 -3.78
N GLY A 174 3.24 -8.44 -3.78
CA GLY A 174 3.63 -9.22 -2.62
C GLY A 174 4.08 -8.34 -1.44
N MET A 175 4.81 -7.26 -1.71
CA MET A 175 5.26 -6.34 -0.67
C MET A 175 4.09 -5.55 -0.07
N HIS A 176 3.35 -4.79 -0.88
CA HIS A 176 2.43 -3.77 -0.39
C HIS A 176 1.09 -4.37 0.04
N PRO A 177 0.21 -4.88 -0.85
CA PRO A 177 -0.97 -5.64 -0.43
C PRO A 177 -0.65 -6.80 0.53
N GLY A 178 0.49 -7.48 0.35
CA GLY A 178 0.88 -8.56 1.26
C GLY A 178 1.20 -8.08 2.68
N SER A 179 1.92 -6.96 2.83
CA SER A 179 2.16 -6.36 4.16
C SER A 179 0.86 -5.84 4.79
N CYS A 180 0.00 -5.18 4.01
CA CYS A 180 -1.30 -4.71 4.49
C CYS A 180 -2.16 -5.89 4.99
N LEU A 181 -2.21 -6.99 4.24
CA LEU A 181 -2.98 -8.17 4.61
C LEU A 181 -2.41 -8.83 5.85
N LEU A 182 -1.08 -8.96 5.93
CA LEU A 182 -0.40 -9.52 7.08
C LEU A 182 -0.70 -8.72 8.35
N MET A 183 -0.51 -7.40 8.32
CA MET A 183 -0.74 -6.53 9.48
C MET A 183 -2.23 -6.50 9.88
N ALA A 184 -3.14 -6.41 8.90
CA ALA A 184 -4.58 -6.44 9.17
C ALA A 184 -5.01 -7.79 9.78
N THR A 185 -4.43 -8.90 9.33
CA THR A 185 -4.71 -10.23 9.88
C THR A 185 -4.21 -10.34 11.33
N ILE A 186 -2.98 -9.89 11.59
CA ILE A 186 -2.41 -9.88 12.96
C ILE A 186 -3.28 -9.03 13.89
N GLY A 187 -3.65 -7.81 13.48
CA GLY A 187 -4.53 -6.94 14.27
C GLY A 187 -5.92 -7.54 14.51
N THR A 188 -6.51 -8.16 13.49
CA THR A 188 -7.81 -8.84 13.62
C THR A 188 -7.72 -10.01 14.61
N ILE A 189 -6.68 -10.85 14.52
CA ILE A 189 -6.46 -11.96 15.45
C ILE A 189 -6.24 -11.42 16.87
N ALA A 190 -5.47 -10.35 17.04
CA ALA A 190 -5.24 -9.74 18.35
C ALA A 190 -6.54 -9.27 19.00
N ILE A 191 -7.44 -8.64 18.22
CA ILE A 191 -8.76 -8.22 18.70
C ILE A 191 -9.61 -9.45 19.07
N ILE A 192 -9.65 -10.48 18.22
CA ILE A 192 -10.42 -11.71 18.50
C ILE A 192 -9.96 -12.38 19.79
N LEU A 193 -8.65 -12.42 20.04
CA LEU A 193 -8.07 -13.03 21.23
C LEU A 193 -8.10 -12.12 22.47
N GLY A 194 -8.52 -10.86 22.34
CA GLY A 194 -8.54 -9.90 23.45
C GLY A 194 -7.13 -9.53 23.95
N VAL A 195 -6.13 -9.58 23.07
CA VAL A 195 -4.73 -9.25 23.40
C VAL A 195 -4.32 -7.86 22.86
N THR A 196 -5.29 -7.05 22.46
CA THR A 196 -5.05 -5.62 22.19
C THR A 196 -4.83 -4.89 23.51
N PRO A 197 -3.82 -4.00 23.60
CA PRO A 197 -3.67 -3.11 24.75
C PRO A 197 -4.87 -2.17 24.88
#